data_AF-A0A6J3KV57-F1
#
_entry.id   AF-A0A6J3KV57-F1
#
_cell.length_a   1.000
_cell.length_b   1.000
_cell.length_c   1.000
_cell.angle_alpha   90.00
_cell.angle_beta   90.00
_cell.angle_gamma   90.00
#
_symmetry.space_group_name_H-M   'P 1'
#
loop_
_entity.id
_entity.type
_entity.pdbx_description
1 polymer ?
#
loop_
_entity_poly.entity_id
_entity_poly.type
_entity_poly.pdbx_seq_one_letter_code
_entity_poly.pdbx_strand_id
1 'polypeptide(L)' 'MIPNLNTHQQNVDDPVEEMLKKTGCMELHYEVQECIVETQDWRKCQEQVKRFKVCMDKYQKEREKSYLNK' A
#
# COMPACT_ATOMS: atom_id res chain seq x y z
N MET A 1 -24.47 -12.62 -4.43
CA MET A 1 -24.25 -12.47 -2.98
C MET A 1 -22.82 -12.03 -2.74
N ILE A 2 -22.59 -10.72 -2.67
CA ILE A 2 -21.71 -10.07 -1.68
C ILE A 2 -22.48 -8.79 -1.34
N PRO A 3 -23.02 -8.62 -0.11
CA PRO A 3 -23.78 -7.43 0.23
C PRO A 3 -22.83 -6.25 0.51
N ASN A 4 -23.10 -5.17 -0.20
CA ASN A 4 -22.81 -3.75 0.09
C ASN A 4 -21.89 -3.45 1.29
N LEU A 5 -20.65 -3.04 1.00
CA LEU A 5 -19.82 -2.31 1.97
C LEU A 5 -19.89 -0.82 1.65
N ASN A 6 -20.81 -0.17 2.35
CA ASN A 6 -20.79 1.23 2.75
C ASN A 6 -20.55 2.28 1.65
N THR A 7 -21.65 2.67 1.03
CA THR A 7 -21.81 3.90 0.27
C THR A 7 -21.72 5.11 1.23
N HIS A 8 -20.52 5.53 1.59
CA HIS A 8 -20.29 6.89 2.12
C HIS A 8 -19.44 7.67 1.12
N GLN A 9 -20.12 8.15 0.09
CA GLN A 9 -19.64 9.15 -0.84
C GLN A 9 -19.57 10.50 -0.11
N GLN A 10 -18.53 10.69 0.69
CA GLN A 10 -17.97 12.01 0.99
C GLN A 10 -16.55 11.99 0.41
N ASN A 11 -16.06 13.13 -0.08
CA ASN A 11 -14.71 13.31 -0.62
C ASN A 11 -13.63 13.10 0.47
N VAL A 12 -13.58 11.90 1.05
CA VAL A 12 -12.59 11.47 2.02
C VAL A 12 -11.74 10.48 1.26
N ASP A 13 -10.46 10.81 1.05
CA ASP A 13 -9.49 9.87 0.50
C ASP A 13 -9.62 8.52 1.23
N ASP A 14 -9.45 7.41 0.51
CA ASP A 14 -9.45 6.09 1.13
C ASP A 14 -8.40 6.07 2.25
N PRO A 15 -8.74 5.65 3.48
CA PRO A 15 -7.80 5.62 4.60
C PRO A 15 -6.49 4.86 4.28
N VAL A 16 -6.56 3.85 3.40
CA VAL A 16 -5.40 3.11 2.90
C VAL A 16 -4.55 3.99 2.00
N GLU A 17 -5.14 4.74 1.07
CA GLU A 17 -4.41 5.67 0.21
C GLU A 17 -3.74 6.79 1.01
N GLU A 18 -4.43 7.37 1.99
CA GLU A 18 -3.82 8.35 2.91
C GLU A 18 -2.63 7.76 3.66
N MET A 19 -2.75 6.52 4.13
CA MET A 19 -1.66 5.82 4.80
C MET A 19 -0.48 5.61 3.84
N LEU A 20 -0.73 5.15 2.61
CA LEU A 20 0.30 4.91 1.60
C LEU A 20 1.04 6.21 1.21
N LYS A 21 0.32 7.33 1.11
CA LYS A 21 0.90 8.66 0.91
C LYS A 21 1.86 9.02 2.06
N LYS A 22 1.47 8.75 3.32
CA LYS A 22 2.29 9.02 4.51
C LYS A 22 3.56 8.15 4.59
N THR A 23 3.55 6.93 4.04
CA THR A 23 4.74 6.08 4.04
C THR A 23 5.76 6.44 2.94
N GLY A 24 5.34 7.19 1.93
CA GLY A 24 6.16 7.47 0.74
C GLY A 24 6.34 6.26 -0.18
N CYS A 25 5.62 5.16 0.05
CA CYS A 25 5.70 3.94 -0.76
C CYS A 25 4.60 3.86 -1.84
N MET A 26 3.89 4.97 -2.10
CA MET A 26 2.71 5.02 -2.96
C MET A 26 3.02 4.66 -4.43
N GLU A 27 4.15 5.14 -4.99
CA GLU A 27 4.55 4.80 -6.36
C GLU A 27 4.82 3.30 -6.53
N LEU A 28 5.50 2.69 -5.55
CA LEU A 28 5.76 1.24 -5.56
C LEU A 28 4.47 0.42 -5.42
N HIS A 29 3.46 0.95 -4.74
CA HIS A 29 2.13 0.33 -4.71
C HIS A 29 1.48 0.36 -6.10
N TYR A 30 1.55 1.48 -6.82
CA TYR A 30 1.05 1.56 -8.18
C TYR A 30 1.78 0.61 -9.15
N GLU A 31 3.11 0.46 -9.04
CA GLU A 31 3.86 -0.53 -9.84
C GLU A 31 3.34 -1.97 -9.61
N VAL A 32 2.97 -2.31 -8.38
CA VAL A 32 2.37 -3.62 -8.07
C VAL A 32 1.00 -3.75 -8.72
N GLN A 33 0.16 -2.72 -8.63
CA GLN A 33 -1.16 -2.71 -9.25
C GLN A 33 -1.07 -2.85 -10.78
N GLU A 34 -0.20 -2.08 -11.42
CA GLU A 34 0.05 -2.15 -12.87
C GLU A 34 0.48 -3.55 -13.29
N CYS A 35 1.44 -4.16 -12.60
CA CYS A 35 1.86 -5.52 -12.90
C CYS A 35 0.71 -6.53 -12.76
N ILE A 36 -0.13 -6.41 -11.72
CA ILE A 36 -1.27 -7.33 -11.53
C ILE A 36 -2.30 -7.13 -12.64
N VAL A 37 -2.55 -5.90 -13.07
CA VAL A 37 -3.46 -5.59 -14.18
C VAL A 37 -2.94 -6.17 -15.50
N GLU A 38 -1.66 -6.00 -15.79
CA GLU A 38 -1.02 -6.51 -17.01
C GLU A 38 -0.95 -8.05 -17.04
N THR A 39 -0.56 -8.66 -15.92
CA THR A 39 -0.30 -10.11 -15.87
C THR A 39 -1.51 -10.94 -15.48
N GLN A 40 -2.51 -10.32 -14.84
CA GLN A 40 -3.65 -10.97 -14.19
C GLN A 40 -3.27 -12.08 -13.19
N ASP A 41 -2.00 -12.14 -12.78
CA ASP A 41 -1.46 -13.15 -11.87
C ASP A 41 -0.43 -12.50 -10.95
N TRP A 42 -0.86 -12.17 -9.73
CA TRP A 42 -0.01 -11.54 -8.72
C TRP A 42 1.26 -12.34 -8.39
N ARG A 43 1.27 -13.65 -8.66
CA ARG A 43 2.47 -14.50 -8.46
C ARG A 43 3.58 -14.19 -9.46
N LYS A 44 3.29 -13.52 -10.57
CA LYS A 44 4.31 -13.03 -11.51
C LYS A 44 4.91 -11.68 -11.09
N CYS A 45 4.24 -10.96 -10.20
CA CYS A 45 4.63 -9.62 -9.73
C CYS A 45 5.52 -9.63 -8.48
N GLN A 46 6.26 -10.73 -8.25
CA GLN A 46 7.06 -10.90 -7.03
C GLN A 46 8.16 -9.86 -6.89
N GLU A 47 8.68 -9.34 -8.00
CA GLU A 47 9.72 -8.30 -7.98
C GLU A 47 9.17 -6.98 -7.46
N GLN A 48 8.04 -6.51 -8.02
CA GLN A 48 7.32 -5.31 -7.63
C GLN A 48 6.90 -5.41 -6.15
N VAL A 49 6.32 -6.55 -5.75
CA VAL A 49 5.89 -6.81 -4.37
C VAL A 49 7.08 -6.78 -3.40
N LYS A 50 8.24 -7.33 -3.78
CA LYS A 50 9.45 -7.27 -2.95
C LYS A 50 9.95 -5.83 -2.77
N ARG A 51 9.97 -5.02 -3.83
CA ARG A 51 10.35 -3.60 -3.74
C ARG A 51 9.42 -2.84 -2.79
N PHE A 52 8.11 -3.01 -2.99
CA PHE A 52 7.10 -2.41 -2.12
C PHE A 52 7.28 -2.82 -0.65
N LYS A 53 7.51 -4.12 -0.39
CA LYS A 53 7.77 -4.63 0.95
C LYS A 53 8.99 -3.99 1.60
N VAL A 54 10.12 -3.87 0.88
CA VAL A 54 11.34 -3.24 1.41
C VAL A 54 11.08 -1.79 1.83
N CYS A 55 10.31 -1.04 1.05
CA CYS A 55 9.92 0.32 1.40
C CYS A 55 9.10 0.34 2.71
N MET A 56 8.08 -0.51 2.80
CA MET A 56 7.24 -0.60 4.00
C MET A 56 8.01 -1.05 5.24
N ASP A 57 8.90 -2.03 5.12
CA ASP A 57 9.74 -2.50 6.22
C ASP A 57 10.65 -1.37 6.74
N LYS A 58 11.17 -0.51 5.85
CA LYS A 58 11.94 0.67 6.24
C LYS A 58 11.08 1.66 7.04
N TYR A 59 9.91 2.00 6.53
CA TYR A 59 8.96 2.88 7.23
C TYR A 59 8.59 2.33 8.61
N GLN A 60 8.28 1.04 8.71
CA GLN A 60 7.92 0.41 9.98
C GLN A 60 9.05 0.53 11.01
N LYS A 61 10.30 0.26 10.60
CA LYS A 61 11.49 0.41 11.46
C LYS A 61 11.73 1.84 11.91
N GLU A 62 11.55 2.81 11.02
CA GLU A 62 11.70 4.24 11.37
C GLU A 62 10.63 4.68 12.36
N ARG A 63 9.39 4.25 12.15
CA ARG A 63 8.28 4.50 13.06
C ARG A 63 8.50 3.83 14.42
N GLU A 64 8.96 2.58 14.47
CA GLU A 64 9.34 1.91 15.72
C GLU A 64 10.42 2.69 16.49
N LYS A 65 11.50 3.11 15.81
CA LYS A 65 12.53 3.97 16.41
C LYS A 65 11.96 5.27 16.97
N SER A 66 11.00 5.88 16.27
CA SER A 66 10.35 7.11 16.75
C SER A 66 9.58 6.91 18.07
N TYR A 67 9.04 5.71 18.32
CA TYR A 67 8.40 5.37 19.58
C TYR A 67 9.41 5.05 20.69
N LEU A 68 10.56 4.46 20.36
CA LEU A 68 11.61 4.16 21.35
C LEU A 68 12.38 5.41 21.78
N ASN A 69 12.46 6.43 20.93
CA ASN A 69 13.18 7.68 21.19
C ASN A 69 12.30 8.76 21.88
N LYS A 70 11.06 8.43 22.26
CA LYS A 70 10.08 9.33 22.85
C LYS A 70 9.81 8.95 24.30
#